data_AF-A0A7V4G7D4-F1
#
_entry.id   AF-A0A7V4G7D4-F1
#
_cell.length_a   1.000
_cell.length_b   1.000
_cell.length_c   1.000
_cell.angle_alpha   90.00
_cell.angle_beta   90.00
_cell.angle_gamma   90.00
#
_symmetry.space_group_name_H-M   'P 1'
#
loop_
_entity.id
_entity.type
_entity.pdbx_description
1 polymer ?
#
loop_
_entity_poly.entity_id
_entity_poly.type
_entity_poly.pdbx_seq_one_letter_code
_entity_poly.pdbx_strand_id
1 'polypeptide(L)'
;MPSKSLICPGCACLCDDLDVTWEDGRILEVGNVCLWGVGKFLAAKKFHAKSPRARLTACEVSRSGVRRTVSYETALEAAAHLLTGARRPLLYGLTNTGSRAQAAALKLARILRGRLEPGDLAFMGPYFMAVQAHGLFWASLEVIRDEADVLLFWGANPLHAAPRHLVRYSAFARGRFTQRGVEDRRVAAV
;
A
#
# COMPACT_ATOMS: atom_id res chain seq x y z
N MET A 1 1.22 -20.16 -20.52
CA MET A 1 0.43 -19.70 -19.35
C MET A 1 0.03 -18.25 -19.61
N PRO A 2 -1.23 -17.85 -19.43
CA PRO A 2 -1.64 -16.47 -19.71
C PRO A 2 -0.97 -15.55 -18.68
N SER A 3 0.05 -14.80 -19.09
CA SER A 3 0.60 -13.72 -18.28
C SER A 3 -0.48 -12.65 -18.13
N LYS A 4 -0.90 -12.38 -16.90
CA LYS A 4 -1.70 -11.20 -16.57
C LYS A 4 -0.79 -10.23 -15.86
N SER A 5 -0.73 -8.99 -16.35
CA SER A 5 -0.06 -7.95 -15.60
C SER A 5 -0.80 -7.73 -14.28
N LEU A 6 -0.08 -7.84 -13.16
CA LEU A 6 -0.62 -7.58 -11.82
C LEU A 6 -0.15 -6.21 -11.32
N ILE A 7 -1.01 -5.56 -10.55
CA ILE A 7 -0.65 -4.33 -9.84
C ILE A 7 0.05 -4.70 -8.53
N CYS A 8 1.23 -4.14 -8.31
CA CYS A 8 2.04 -4.35 -7.11
C CYS A 8 1.42 -3.65 -5.89
N PRO A 9 1.06 -4.36 -4.80
CA PRO A 9 0.59 -3.76 -3.55
C PRO A 9 1.76 -3.45 -2.60
N GLY A 10 2.97 -3.25 -3.13
CA GLY A 10 4.19 -3.09 -2.34
C GLY A 10 4.35 -1.70 -1.72
N CYS A 11 4.15 -0.66 -2.53
CA CYS A 11 4.24 0.75 -2.15
C CYS A 11 3.25 1.55 -3.02
N ALA A 12 3.18 2.86 -2.81
CA ALA A 12 2.30 3.75 -3.57
C ALA A 12 2.67 3.89 -5.07
N CYS A 13 3.80 3.34 -5.53
CA CYS A 13 4.17 3.34 -6.94
C CYS A 13 3.27 2.45 -7.82
N LEU A 14 2.51 1.53 -7.21
CA LEU A 14 1.48 0.70 -7.85
C LEU A 14 1.92 0.09 -9.20
N CYS A 15 3.11 -0.50 -9.25
CA CYS A 15 3.67 -0.98 -10.51
C CYS A 15 2.75 -2.03 -11.16
N ASP A 16 2.40 -1.81 -12.42
CA ASP A 16 1.37 -2.48 -13.20
C ASP A 16 1.94 -3.18 -14.44
N ASP A 17 3.24 -3.45 -14.43
CA ASP A 17 4.03 -4.11 -15.47
C ASP A 17 4.71 -5.39 -14.94
N LEU A 18 4.06 -6.06 -13.98
CA LEU A 18 4.61 -7.25 -13.35
C LEU A 18 4.37 -8.49 -14.22
N ASP A 19 5.45 -9.20 -14.51
CA ASP A 19 5.39 -10.54 -15.13
C ASP A 19 5.25 -11.57 -14.02
N VAL A 20 4.16 -12.34 -14.01
CA VAL A 20 3.87 -13.27 -12.91
C VAL A 20 3.60 -14.67 -13.43
N THR A 21 4.30 -15.65 -12.85
CA THR A 21 4.07 -17.08 -13.07
C THR A 21 3.39 -17.65 -11.82
N TRP A 22 2.30 -18.37 -12.01
CA TRP A 22 1.57 -19.02 -10.92
C TRP A 22 1.12 -20.43 -11.30
N GLU A 23 0.99 -21.29 -10.29
CA GLU A 23 0.53 -22.67 -10.39
C GLU A 23 -0.23 -23.02 -9.11
N ASP A 24 -1.33 -23.79 -9.21
CA ASP A 24 -2.13 -24.25 -8.07
C ASP A 24 -2.48 -23.16 -7.03
N GLY A 25 -2.83 -21.97 -7.53
CA GLY A 25 -3.19 -20.82 -6.69
C GLY A 25 -2.02 -20.17 -5.94
N ARG A 26 -0.77 -20.50 -6.29
CA ARG A 26 0.45 -19.94 -5.71
C ARG A 26 1.28 -19.21 -6.75
N ILE A 27 1.81 -18.06 -6.38
CA ILE A 27 2.76 -17.31 -7.21
C ILE A 27 4.13 -17.94 -7.04
N LEU A 28 4.72 -18.40 -8.13
CA LEU A 28 6.03 -19.04 -8.18
C LEU A 28 7.13 -18.01 -8.42
N GLU A 29 6.90 -17.12 -9.39
CA GLU A 29 7.88 -16.12 -9.82
C GLU A 29 7.19 -14.79 -10.12
N VAL A 30 7.93 -13.70 -9.90
CA VAL A 30 7.50 -12.35 -10.24
C VAL A 30 8.68 -11.56 -10.81
N GLY A 31 8.56 -11.15 -12.06
CA GLY A 31 9.47 -10.25 -12.78
C GLY A 31 9.09 -8.79 -12.62
N ASN A 32 9.97 -7.89 -13.05
CA ASN A 32 9.79 -6.43 -12.99
C ASN A 32 9.37 -5.92 -11.59
N VAL A 33 9.88 -6.50 -10.52
CA VAL A 33 9.47 -6.15 -9.16
C VAL A 33 10.66 -5.75 -8.30
N CYS A 34 10.48 -4.78 -7.40
CA CYS A 34 11.50 -4.44 -6.41
C CYS A 34 11.42 -5.36 -5.18
N LEU A 35 12.43 -5.28 -4.30
CA LEU A 35 12.49 -6.09 -3.07
C LEU A 35 11.24 -5.96 -2.18
N TRP A 36 10.57 -4.80 -2.17
CA TRP A 36 9.32 -4.62 -1.43
C TRP A 36 8.18 -5.47 -2.00
N GLY A 37 8.02 -5.47 -3.33
CA GLY A 37 7.02 -6.28 -4.02
C GLY A 37 7.32 -7.77 -3.92
N VAL A 38 8.58 -8.19 -4.06
CA VAL A 38 9.00 -9.60 -3.81
C VAL A 38 8.57 -10.04 -2.42
N GLY A 39 8.80 -9.20 -1.41
CA GLY A 39 8.40 -9.47 -0.03
C GLY A 39 6.89 -9.61 0.17
N LYS A 40 6.05 -9.07 -0.74
CA LYS A 40 4.59 -9.24 -0.73
C LYS A 40 4.13 -10.47 -1.49
N PHE A 41 4.66 -10.71 -2.70
CA PHE A 41 4.21 -11.79 -3.57
C PHE A 41 4.73 -13.16 -3.17
N LEU A 42 6.02 -13.28 -2.84
CA LEU A 42 6.67 -14.57 -2.54
C LEU A 42 6.74 -14.87 -1.04
N ALA A 43 6.15 -14.01 -0.19
CA ALA A 43 6.24 -14.09 1.27
C ALA A 43 7.67 -14.19 1.84
N ALA A 44 8.71 -13.92 1.04
CA ALA A 44 10.11 -14.19 1.34
C ALA A 44 10.70 -13.32 2.46
N LYS A 45 10.09 -12.16 2.76
CA LYS A 45 10.59 -11.23 3.79
C LYS A 45 10.08 -11.63 5.18
N LYS A 46 10.96 -12.06 6.09
CA LYS A 46 10.63 -12.16 7.53
C LYS A 46 10.57 -10.75 8.12
N PHE A 47 9.46 -10.38 8.76
CA PHE A 47 9.36 -9.09 9.47
C PHE A 47 10.11 -9.11 10.80
N HIS A 48 10.22 -10.29 11.42
CA HIS A 48 10.97 -10.51 12.63
C HIS A 48 11.53 -11.93 12.60
N ALA A 49 12.82 -12.11 12.92
CA ALA A 49 13.50 -13.41 12.79
C ALA A 49 12.79 -14.54 13.58
N LYS A 50 12.17 -14.18 14.72
CA LYS A 50 11.49 -15.10 15.63
C LYS A 50 9.97 -15.24 15.41
N SER A 51 9.38 -14.49 14.47
CA SER A 51 7.95 -14.57 14.19
C SER A 51 7.74 -15.21 12.82
N PRO A 52 7.27 -16.47 12.73
CA PRO A 52 6.91 -17.05 11.45
C PRO A 52 5.78 -16.21 10.85
N ARG A 53 5.96 -15.72 9.62
CA ARG A 53 4.84 -15.19 8.83
C ARG A 53 3.92 -16.36 8.53
N ALA A 54 2.83 -16.49 9.29
CA ALA A 54 1.75 -17.41 8.97
C ALA A 54 0.65 -16.64 8.23
N ARG A 55 0.20 -17.17 7.10
CA ARG A 55 -1.07 -16.76 6.52
C ARG A 55 -2.15 -17.17 7.52
N LEU A 56 -2.99 -16.23 7.93
CA LEU A 56 -4.17 -16.56 8.73
C LEU A 56 -5.12 -17.38 7.85
N THR A 57 -5.32 -18.64 8.20
CA THR A 57 -6.18 -19.60 7.48
C THR A 57 -7.49 -19.89 8.21
N ALA A 58 -7.64 -19.44 9.45
CA ALA A 58 -8.84 -19.60 10.25
C ALA A 58 -9.07 -18.36 11.12
N CYS A 59 -10.33 -18.19 11.55
CA CYS A 59 -10.68 -17.12 12.49
C CYS A 59 -10.37 -17.56 13.91
N GLU A 60 -9.89 -16.61 14.73
CA GLU A 60 -9.62 -16.82 16.15
C GLU A 60 -10.36 -15.80 16.99
N VAL A 61 -10.90 -16.23 18.13
CA VAL A 61 -11.42 -15.34 19.17
C VAL A 61 -10.60 -15.54 20.43
N SER A 62 -10.17 -14.45 21.05
CA SER A 62 -9.47 -14.45 22.34
C SER A 62 -10.44 -14.12 23.47
N ARG A 63 -10.52 -14.99 24.48
CA ARG A 63 -11.25 -14.72 25.73
C ARG A 63 -10.33 -15.05 26.90
N SER A 64 -10.15 -14.09 27.81
CA SER A 64 -9.27 -14.23 28.99
C SER A 64 -7.85 -14.70 28.65
N GLY A 65 -7.30 -14.22 27.53
CA GLY A 65 -5.96 -14.59 27.05
C GLY A 65 -5.87 -15.92 26.31
N VAL A 66 -6.94 -16.71 26.27
CA VAL A 66 -6.99 -17.98 25.53
C VAL A 66 -7.56 -17.75 24.14
N ARG A 67 -6.77 -18.08 23.11
CA ARG A 67 -7.19 -18.06 21.70
C ARG A 67 -7.84 -19.38 21.31
N ARG A 68 -8.97 -19.31 20.63
CA ARG A 68 -9.67 -20.48 20.08
C ARG A 68 -10.02 -20.23 18.63
N THR A 69 -9.78 -21.24 17.80
CA THR A 69 -10.25 -21.28 16.41
C THR A 69 -11.77 -21.40 16.40
N VAL A 70 -12.45 -20.58 15.59
CA VAL A 70 -13.91 -20.55 15.48
C VAL A 70 -14.35 -20.41 14.02
N SER A 71 -15.65 -20.60 13.74
CA SER A 71 -16.22 -20.33 12.42
C SER A 71 -16.18 -18.83 12.08
N TYR A 72 -16.33 -18.52 10.79
CA TYR A 72 -16.37 -17.14 10.32
C TYR A 72 -17.57 -16.39 10.90
N GLU A 73 -18.72 -17.05 10.97
CA GLU A 73 -19.97 -16.51 11.54
C GLU A 73 -19.80 -16.19 13.03
N THR A 74 -19.21 -17.11 13.80
CA THR A 74 -18.93 -16.90 15.23
C THR A 74 -17.98 -15.71 15.45
N ALA A 75 -16.96 -15.58 14.60
CA ALA A 75 -16.01 -14.47 14.67
C ALA A 75 -16.69 -13.13 14.32
N LEU A 76 -17.56 -13.10 13.31
CA LEU A 76 -18.34 -11.93 12.94
C LEU A 76 -19.30 -11.51 14.06
N GLU A 77 -20.05 -12.44 14.65
CA GLU A 77 -20.94 -12.16 15.77
C GLU A 77 -20.19 -11.60 16.97
N ALA A 78 -19.04 -12.18 17.32
CA ALA A 78 -18.19 -11.69 18.38
C ALA A 78 -17.69 -10.25 18.10
N ALA A 79 -17.27 -9.97 16.86
CA ALA A 79 -16.84 -8.62 16.46
C ALA A 79 -18.01 -7.62 16.50
N ALA A 80 -19.19 -8.02 16.03
CA ALA A 80 -20.39 -7.18 16.06
C ALA A 80 -20.80 -6.85 17.50
N HIS A 81 -20.78 -7.83 18.41
CA HIS A 81 -21.06 -7.62 19.84
C HIS A 81 -20.06 -6.62 20.47
N LEU A 82 -18.77 -6.75 20.17
CA LEU A 82 -17.75 -5.81 20.66
C LEU A 82 -17.96 -4.39 20.13
N LEU A 83 -18.24 -4.25 18.83
CA LEU A 83 -18.41 -2.95 18.20
C LEU A 83 -19.69 -2.23 18.63
N THR A 84 -20.79 -2.97 18.77
CA THR A 84 -22.08 -2.40 19.20
C THR A 84 -22.13 -2.05 20.68
N GLY A 85 -21.38 -2.78 21.53
CA GLY A 85 -21.21 -2.45 22.95
C GLY A 85 -20.19 -1.32 23.21
N ALA A 86 -19.43 -0.87 22.21
CA ALA A 86 -18.39 0.13 22.38
C ALA A 86 -18.98 1.55 22.48
N ARG A 87 -18.56 2.31 23.50
CA ARG A 87 -18.98 3.73 23.66
C ARG A 87 -18.33 4.67 22.65
N ARG A 88 -17.11 4.36 22.19
CA ARG A 88 -16.30 5.18 21.27
C ARG A 88 -15.47 4.29 20.35
N PRO A 89 -16.10 3.61 19.37
CA PRO A 89 -15.37 2.70 18.50
C PRO A 89 -14.42 3.47 17.56
N LEU A 90 -13.21 2.93 17.41
CA LEU A 90 -12.19 3.40 16.47
C LEU A 90 -11.90 2.30 15.45
N LEU A 91 -12.07 2.62 14.17
CA LEU A 91 -11.65 1.80 13.05
C LEU A 91 -10.33 2.37 12.52
N TYR A 92 -9.22 1.70 12.82
CA TYR A 92 -7.88 2.18 12.51
C TYR A 92 -7.21 1.34 11.41
N GLY A 93 -6.40 1.96 10.55
CA GLY A 93 -5.54 1.28 9.59
C GLY A 93 -5.98 1.46 8.13
N LEU A 94 -6.38 0.37 7.48
CA LEU A 94 -6.95 0.34 6.10
C LEU A 94 -6.04 0.79 4.94
N THR A 95 -4.85 1.32 5.21
CA THR A 95 -3.88 1.83 4.20
C THR A 95 -3.32 0.76 3.26
N ASN A 96 -3.48 -0.53 3.60
CA ASN A 96 -3.11 -1.67 2.76
C ASN A 96 -4.33 -2.51 2.34
N THR A 97 -5.49 -1.87 2.16
CA THR A 97 -6.74 -2.54 1.74
C THR A 97 -7.32 -1.88 0.49
N GLY A 98 -8.19 -2.59 -0.23
CA GLY A 98 -8.84 -2.05 -1.43
C GLY A 98 -9.91 -0.99 -1.10
N SER A 99 -10.19 -0.12 -2.06
CA SER A 99 -11.16 0.99 -1.92
C SER A 99 -12.56 0.54 -1.49
N ARG A 100 -13.02 -0.64 -1.95
CA ARG A 100 -14.31 -1.22 -1.53
C ARG A 100 -14.34 -1.58 -0.04
N ALA A 101 -13.23 -2.07 0.51
CA ALA A 101 -13.12 -2.36 1.95
C ALA A 101 -13.08 -1.07 2.76
N GLN A 102 -12.36 -0.05 2.28
CA GLN A 102 -12.33 1.28 2.90
C GLN A 102 -13.74 1.93 2.91
N ALA A 103 -14.47 1.84 1.80
CA ALA A 103 -15.85 2.34 1.73
C ALA A 103 -16.80 1.61 2.69
N ALA A 104 -16.67 0.28 2.81
CA ALA A 104 -17.43 -0.51 3.78
C ALA A 104 -17.09 -0.11 5.23
N ALA A 105 -15.81 0.07 5.55
CA ALA A 105 -15.36 0.53 6.86
C ALA A 105 -15.88 1.93 7.19
N LEU A 106 -15.91 2.85 6.22
CA LEU A 106 -16.49 4.18 6.39
C LEU A 106 -17.99 4.11 6.68
N LYS A 107 -18.73 3.25 5.97
CA LYS A 107 -20.16 3.02 6.24
C LYS A 107 -20.37 2.46 7.65
N LEU A 108 -19.54 1.49 8.05
CA LEU A 108 -19.60 0.91 9.39
C LEU A 108 -19.31 1.94 10.48
N ALA A 109 -18.26 2.76 10.32
CA ALA A 109 -17.93 3.83 11.26
C ALA A 109 -19.10 4.81 11.42
N ARG A 110 -19.79 5.18 10.32
CA ARG A 110 -20.99 6.04 10.37
C ARG A 110 -22.14 5.40 11.17
N ILE A 111 -22.43 4.13 10.93
CA ILE A 111 -23.48 3.38 11.65
C ILE A 111 -23.17 3.35 13.16
N LEU A 112 -21.92 3.09 13.52
CA LEU A 112 -21.46 3.01 14.90
C LEU A 112 -21.27 4.37 15.57
N ARG A 113 -21.43 5.50 14.84
CA ARG A 113 -21.02 6.84 15.27
C ARG A 113 -19.57 6.86 15.79
N GLY A 114 -18.73 6.03 15.19
CA GLY A 114 -17.33 5.84 15.52
C GLY A 114 -16.41 6.72 14.69
N ARG A 115 -15.11 6.66 15.02
CA ARG A 115 -14.05 7.32 14.26
C ARG A 115 -13.39 6.32 13.31
N LEU A 116 -13.02 6.77 12.12
CA LEU A 116 -12.15 6.04 11.21
C LEU A 116 -10.85 6.83 11.05
N GLU A 117 -9.72 6.17 11.26
CA GLU A 117 -8.40 6.78 11.12
C GLU A 117 -7.50 5.92 10.23
N PRO A 118 -6.96 6.47 9.12
CA PRO A 118 -5.92 5.83 8.35
C PRO A 118 -4.70 5.51 9.20
N GLY A 119 -4.04 4.38 8.94
CA GLY A 119 -2.87 3.94 9.70
C GLY A 119 -1.63 4.84 9.58
N ASP A 120 -1.63 5.74 8.61
CA ASP A 120 -0.58 6.72 8.33
C ASP A 120 -0.98 8.15 8.72
N LEU A 121 -2.15 8.36 9.35
CA LEU A 121 -2.66 9.69 9.68
C LEU A 121 -1.69 10.51 10.54
N ALA A 122 -1.02 9.90 11.50
CA ALA A 122 -0.06 10.59 12.37
C ALA A 122 1.13 11.17 11.57
N PHE A 123 1.52 10.51 10.48
CA PHE A 123 2.59 10.94 9.59
C PHE A 123 2.08 11.91 8.51
N MET A 124 0.92 11.61 7.90
CA MET A 124 0.35 12.36 6.77
C MET A 124 -0.54 13.54 7.17
N GLY A 125 -0.85 13.70 8.46
CA GLY A 125 -1.72 14.77 8.98
C GLY A 125 -1.30 16.18 8.53
N PRO A 126 -0.03 16.59 8.72
CA PRO A 126 0.46 17.90 8.26
C PRO A 126 0.33 18.08 6.73
N TYR A 127 0.56 17.01 5.95
CA TYR A 127 0.38 17.02 4.51
C TYR A 127 -1.08 17.30 4.12
N PHE A 128 -2.05 16.62 4.75
CA PHE A 128 -3.47 16.86 4.47
C PHE A 128 -3.92 18.27 4.85
N MET A 129 -3.40 18.81 5.97
CA MET A 129 -3.67 20.20 6.35
C MET A 129 -3.11 21.19 5.32
N ALA A 130 -1.90 20.97 4.82
CA ALA A 130 -1.29 21.81 3.78
C ALA A 130 -2.09 21.75 2.47
N VAL A 131 -2.51 20.55 2.04
CA VAL A 131 -3.38 20.39 0.85
C VAL A 131 -4.71 21.11 1.02
N GLN A 132 -5.32 21.05 2.21
CA GLN A 132 -6.56 21.77 2.48
C GLN A 132 -6.38 23.30 2.44
N ALA A 133 -5.25 23.81 2.95
CA ALA A 133 -4.97 25.23 3.02
C ALA A 133 -4.51 25.83 1.68
N HIS A 134 -3.78 25.08 0.86
CA HIS A 134 -3.08 25.60 -0.32
C HIS A 134 -3.46 24.90 -1.64
N GLY A 135 -4.31 23.87 -1.58
CA GLY A 135 -4.60 23.00 -2.73
C GLY A 135 -3.50 21.96 -2.99
N LEU A 136 -3.72 21.14 -4.02
CA LEU A 136 -2.77 20.13 -4.47
C LEU A 136 -2.31 20.45 -5.89
N PHE A 137 -1.03 20.76 -6.04
CA PHE A 137 -0.35 20.81 -7.33
C PHE A 137 0.21 19.42 -7.64
N TRP A 138 -0.20 18.84 -8.76
CA TRP A 138 0.21 17.50 -9.16
C TRP A 138 0.27 17.37 -10.68
N ALA A 139 0.99 16.36 -11.15
CA ALA A 139 1.00 15.91 -12.53
C ALA A 139 0.93 14.37 -12.54
N SER A 140 0.45 13.79 -13.63
CA SER A 140 0.49 12.32 -13.75
C SER A 140 1.95 11.85 -13.87
N LEU A 141 2.21 10.58 -13.52
CA LEU A 141 3.55 10.02 -13.57
C LEU A 141 4.09 9.97 -15.02
N GLU A 142 3.21 9.88 -16.01
CA GLU A 142 3.54 9.94 -17.43
C GLU A 142 3.98 11.33 -17.86
N VAL A 143 3.34 12.39 -17.34
CA VAL A 143 3.79 13.77 -17.59
C VAL A 143 5.19 13.99 -17.01
N ILE A 144 5.43 13.52 -15.77
CA ILE A 144 6.76 13.59 -15.15
C ILE A 144 7.78 12.80 -15.99
N ARG A 145 7.42 11.60 -16.45
CA ARG A 145 8.27 10.78 -17.31
C ARG A 145 8.58 11.50 -18.62
N ASP A 146 7.59 12.07 -19.28
CA ASP A 146 7.75 12.51 -20.67
C ASP A 146 8.31 13.92 -20.80
N GLU A 147 8.06 14.80 -19.82
CA GLU A 147 8.29 16.24 -19.95
C GLU A 147 9.25 16.83 -18.91
N ALA A 148 9.37 16.26 -17.71
CA ALA A 148 10.12 16.92 -16.62
C ALA A 148 11.65 16.86 -16.81
N ASP A 149 12.30 18.00 -17.04
CA ASP A 149 13.75 18.14 -17.14
C ASP A 149 14.42 18.53 -15.81
N VAL A 150 13.64 18.93 -14.80
CA VAL A 150 14.11 19.22 -13.43
C VAL A 150 13.31 18.42 -12.42
N LEU A 151 14.02 17.72 -11.54
CA LEU A 151 13.44 16.89 -10.48
C LEU A 151 14.03 17.27 -9.13
N LEU A 152 13.18 17.62 -8.17
CA LEU A 152 13.56 17.88 -6.79
C LEU A 152 12.85 16.89 -5.85
N PHE A 153 13.62 16.03 -5.21
CA PHE A 153 13.13 15.15 -4.14
C PHE A 153 13.30 15.83 -2.78
N TRP A 154 12.28 16.56 -2.34
CA TRP A 154 12.28 17.27 -1.06
C TRP A 154 11.77 16.39 0.08
N GLY A 155 12.60 16.14 1.09
CA GLY A 155 12.27 15.29 2.24
C GLY A 155 11.92 13.86 1.84
N ALA A 156 12.35 13.43 0.65
CA ALA A 156 11.90 12.20 0.02
C ALA A 156 13.09 11.32 -0.40
N ASN A 157 13.02 10.04 -0.05
CA ASN A 157 13.97 9.03 -0.49
C ASN A 157 13.27 7.95 -1.33
N PRO A 158 13.11 8.16 -2.65
CA PRO A 158 12.38 7.23 -3.50
C PRO A 158 13.07 5.86 -3.62
N LEU A 159 14.40 5.79 -3.47
CA LEU A 159 15.13 4.51 -3.48
C LEU A 159 14.63 3.56 -2.37
N HIS A 160 14.22 4.13 -1.24
CA HIS A 160 13.74 3.35 -0.10
C HIS A 160 12.21 3.33 0.04
N ALA A 161 11.50 4.39 -0.36
CA ALA A 161 10.05 4.48 -0.19
C ALA A 161 9.25 3.97 -1.41
N ALA A 162 9.77 4.16 -2.62
CA ALA A 162 9.12 3.78 -3.87
C ALA A 162 10.17 3.37 -4.92
N PRO A 163 10.86 2.23 -4.75
CA PRO A 163 12.15 1.96 -5.41
C PRO A 163 12.11 2.03 -6.95
N ARG A 164 10.97 1.68 -7.57
CA ARG A 164 10.81 1.72 -9.03
C ARG A 164 10.39 3.09 -9.57
N HIS A 165 10.09 4.06 -8.73
CA HIS A 165 9.68 5.41 -9.15
C HIS A 165 10.76 6.12 -9.99
N LEU A 166 12.03 5.98 -9.58
CA LEU A 166 13.16 6.59 -10.29
C LEU A 166 13.34 6.04 -11.71
N VAL A 167 13.18 4.73 -11.87
CA VAL A 167 13.40 4.05 -13.15
C VAL A 167 12.19 4.05 -14.08
N ARG A 168 10.96 4.06 -13.53
CA ARG A 168 9.73 4.07 -14.35
C ARG A 168 9.30 5.48 -14.76
N TYR A 169 9.50 6.48 -13.90
CA TYR A 169 8.77 7.74 -14.06
C TYR A 169 9.59 9.02 -13.91
N SER A 170 10.80 8.97 -13.36
CA SER A 170 11.55 10.19 -13.04
C SER A 170 13.00 10.10 -13.48
N ALA A 171 13.95 10.08 -12.55
CA ALA A 171 15.37 10.35 -12.83
C ALA A 171 15.95 9.55 -14.01
N PHE A 172 15.70 8.23 -14.08
CA PHE A 172 16.29 7.37 -15.10
C PHE A 172 15.33 7.04 -16.24
N ALA A 173 14.08 7.47 -16.15
CA ALA A 173 13.08 7.13 -17.14
C ALA A 173 13.31 7.91 -18.44
N ARG A 174 13.28 7.20 -19.57
CA ARG A 174 13.34 7.81 -20.90
C ARG A 174 11.95 8.26 -21.30
N GLY A 175 11.80 9.55 -21.52
CA GLY A 175 10.55 10.22 -21.84
C GLY A 175 10.49 10.71 -23.28
N ARG A 176 9.34 11.24 -23.68
CA ARG A 176 9.16 11.87 -24.99
C ARG A 176 10.18 12.98 -25.28
N PHE A 177 10.42 13.88 -24.31
CA PHE A 177 11.34 15.02 -24.44
C PHE A 177 12.64 14.84 -23.66
N THR A 178 12.75 13.80 -22.84
CA THR A 178 13.94 13.43 -22.06
C THR A 178 14.42 12.03 -22.48
N GLN A 179 14.73 11.85 -23.76
CA GLN A 179 15.02 10.54 -24.36
C GLN A 179 16.31 9.92 -23.83
N ARG A 180 17.25 10.73 -23.34
CA ARG A 180 18.49 10.29 -22.69
C ARG A 180 18.28 10.01 -21.19
N GLY A 181 17.06 10.13 -20.67
CA GLY A 181 16.79 9.84 -19.26
C GLY A 181 17.53 10.81 -18.34
N VAL A 182 18.40 10.30 -17.47
CA VAL A 182 19.08 11.11 -16.45
C VAL A 182 19.98 12.20 -17.04
N GLU A 183 20.56 11.98 -18.22
CA GLU A 183 21.41 12.99 -18.85
C GLU A 183 20.63 14.22 -19.36
N ASP A 184 19.32 14.08 -19.59
CA ASP A 184 18.43 15.18 -19.94
C ASP A 184 17.80 15.85 -18.70
N ARG A 185 18.12 15.37 -17.48
CA ARG A 185 17.46 15.81 -16.26
C ARG A 185 18.42 16.37 -15.23
N ARG A 186 18.03 17.48 -14.60
CA ARG A 186 18.68 18.00 -13.39
C ARG A 186 17.99 17.44 -12.18
N VAL A 187 18.70 16.63 -11.38
CA VAL A 187 18.13 15.97 -10.21
C VAL A 187 18.78 16.53 -8.95
N ALA A 188 17.96 16.97 -8.00
CA ALA A 188 18.37 17.38 -6.67
C ALA A 188 17.55 16.64 -5.60
N ALA A 189 18.13 16.49 -4.42
CA ALA A 189 17.44 15.98 -3.24
C ALA A 189 17.82 16.84 -2.04
N VAL A 190 16.85 17.15 -1.18
CA VAL A 190 17.00 18.01 0.00
C VAL A 190 16.33 17.36 1.19
#